data_AF-A0A822YW96-F1
#
_entry.id   AF-A0A822YW96-F1
#
_cell.length_a   1.000
_cell.length_b   1.000
_cell.length_c   1.000
_cell.angle_alpha   90.00
_cell.angle_beta   90.00
_cell.angle_gamma   90.00
#
_symmetry.space_group_name_H-M   'P 1'
#
loop_
_entity.id
_entity.type
_entity.pdbx_description
1 polymer ?
#
loop_
_entity_poly.entity_id
_entity_poly.type
_entity_poly.pdbx_seq_one_letter_code
_entity_poly.pdbx_strand_id
1 'polypeptide(L)'
;MALVVICGQPCSGKSTAAHCLAGSLNALESKPTVKIIDESLFHLDRNQCYANMTAEKNLRRFEKPERRNRWDSPLFVLWPSKDRIEQSSAAVVDTVSYLTKKVDSKSRDVKILQPTIATQNARLSEANTLYEMDRATQEVINAIVEAQSQALGGPISGISLGQNLPTISIQRAVGLPELRSLRRTFIKLTGQSSLSGPPPPSDTDSAKRMFVDYLNRELGTV
;
A
#
# COMPACT_ATOMS: atom_id res chain seq x y z
N MET A 1 8.90 -13.85 -6.64
CA MET A 1 9.07 -14.33 -8.04
C MET A 1 8.53 -13.25 -8.96
N ALA A 2 9.29 -12.83 -9.97
CA ALA A 2 8.84 -11.82 -10.93
C ALA A 2 8.37 -12.51 -12.22
N LEU A 3 7.22 -12.08 -12.77
CA LEU A 3 6.74 -12.50 -14.07
C LEU A 3 6.95 -11.34 -15.05
N VAL A 4 7.68 -11.59 -16.13
CA VAL A 4 7.87 -10.62 -17.22
C VAL A 4 7.10 -11.13 -18.43
N VAL A 5 6.18 -10.31 -18.94
CA VAL A 5 5.40 -10.61 -20.13
C VAL A 5 5.92 -9.75 -21.29
N ILE A 6 6.27 -10.38 -22.41
CA ILE A 6 6.75 -9.70 -23.61
C ILE A 6 5.66 -9.81 -24.69
N CYS A 7 4.98 -8.71 -24.95
CA CYS A 7 3.93 -8.61 -25.96
C CYS A 7 4.45 -7.85 -27.20
N GLY A 8 4.01 -8.25 -28.38
CA GLY A 8 4.40 -7.60 -29.64
C GLY A 8 3.88 -8.33 -30.87
N GLN A 9 3.92 -7.64 -32.00
CA GLN A 9 3.49 -8.18 -33.29
C GLN A 9 4.27 -9.46 -33.66
N PRO A 10 3.67 -10.34 -34.47
CA PRO A 10 4.36 -11.43 -35.17
C PRO A 10 5.75 -11.02 -35.69
N CYS A 11 6.73 -11.91 -35.51
CA CYS A 11 8.11 -11.71 -36.00
C CYS A 11 8.82 -10.43 -35.50
N SER A 12 8.31 -9.74 -34.48
CA SER A 12 8.93 -8.55 -33.89
C SER A 12 10.09 -8.85 -32.92
N GLY A 13 10.81 -9.97 -33.08
CA GLY A 13 11.98 -10.28 -32.21
C GLY A 13 11.68 -10.55 -30.72
N LYS A 14 10.44 -10.88 -30.34
CA LYS A 14 10.07 -11.16 -28.93
C LYS A 14 10.92 -12.25 -28.29
N SER A 15 11.09 -13.38 -28.98
CA SER A 15 11.90 -14.50 -28.50
C SER A 15 13.37 -14.08 -28.33
N THR A 16 13.89 -13.29 -29.26
CA THR A 16 15.24 -12.70 -29.16
C THR A 16 15.36 -11.81 -27.93
N ALA A 17 14.39 -10.93 -27.68
CA ALA A 17 14.36 -10.08 -26.48
C ALA A 17 14.31 -10.90 -25.18
N ALA A 18 13.52 -11.97 -25.14
CA ALA A 18 13.44 -12.88 -24.01
C ALA A 18 14.80 -13.54 -23.73
N HIS A 19 15.48 -14.05 -24.76
CA HIS A 19 16.79 -14.66 -24.63
C HIS A 19 17.89 -13.66 -24.26
N CYS A 20 17.87 -12.45 -24.82
CA CYS A 20 18.80 -11.38 -24.44
C CYS A 20 18.62 -11.02 -22.96
N LEU A 21 17.38 -10.81 -22.51
CA LEU A 21 17.08 -10.51 -21.12
C LEU A 21 17.52 -11.64 -20.17
N ALA A 22 17.23 -12.89 -20.53
CA ALA A 22 17.66 -14.06 -19.76
C ALA A 22 19.19 -14.17 -19.70
N GLY A 23 19.89 -13.90 -20.81
CA GLY A 23 21.35 -13.85 -20.86
C GLY A 23 21.92 -12.79 -19.93
N SER A 24 21.40 -11.55 -20.00
CA SER A 24 21.83 -10.46 -19.12
C SER A 24 21.55 -10.76 -17.65
N LEU A 25 20.44 -11.42 -17.31
CA LEU A 25 20.13 -11.82 -15.93
C LEU A 25 21.05 -12.93 -15.44
N ASN A 26 21.37 -13.92 -16.27
CA ASN A 26 22.28 -15.01 -15.91
C ASN A 26 23.74 -14.55 -15.78
N ALA A 27 24.11 -13.46 -16.46
CA ALA A 27 25.43 -12.84 -16.36
C ALA A 27 25.63 -12.06 -15.05
N LEU A 28 24.58 -11.87 -14.25
CA LEU A 28 24.70 -11.23 -12.94
C LEU A 28 25.30 -12.18 -11.90
N GLU A 29 26.02 -11.61 -10.95
CA GLU A 29 26.57 -12.32 -9.77
C GLU A 29 25.49 -13.05 -8.96
N SER A 30 24.26 -12.52 -8.93
CA SER A 30 23.14 -13.10 -8.20
C SER A 30 22.53 -14.36 -8.85
N LYS A 31 22.88 -14.65 -10.12
CA LYS A 31 22.42 -15.80 -10.93
C LYS A 31 20.97 -16.23 -10.64
N PRO A 32 19.98 -15.33 -10.84
CA PRO A 32 18.59 -15.66 -10.60
C PRO A 32 18.15 -16.81 -11.52
N THR A 33 17.30 -17.71 -11.02
CA THR A 33 16.73 -18.78 -11.85
C THR A 33 15.76 -18.19 -12.87
N VAL A 34 16.18 -18.10 -14.13
CA VAL A 34 15.32 -17.64 -15.23
C VAL A 34 14.74 -18.84 -15.98
N LYS A 35 13.42 -18.85 -16.15
CA LYS A 35 12.72 -19.81 -17.02
C LYS A 35 12.01 -19.02 -18.11
N ILE A 36 12.31 -19.32 -19.37
CA ILE A 36 11.60 -18.74 -20.52
C ILE A 36 10.41 -19.65 -20.80
N ILE A 37 9.22 -19.05 -20.86
CA ILE A 37 8.00 -19.74 -21.24
C ILE A 37 7.63 -19.29 -22.65
N ASP A 38 7.68 -20.19 -23.61
CA ASP A 38 7.31 -19.96 -25.01
C ASP A 38 6.20 -20.91 -25.46
N GLU A 39 5.82 -20.83 -26.74
CA GLU A 39 4.73 -21.65 -27.29
C GLU A 39 5.06 -23.15 -27.37
N SER A 40 6.35 -23.51 -27.42
CA SER A 40 6.77 -24.92 -27.51
C SER A 40 6.44 -25.71 -26.25
N LEU A 41 6.41 -25.04 -25.09
CA LEU A 41 5.98 -25.61 -23.81
C LEU A 41 4.48 -25.93 -23.76
N PHE A 42 3.69 -25.35 -24.66
CA PHE A 42 2.25 -25.62 -24.79
C PHE A 42 1.94 -26.62 -25.91
N HIS A 43 2.95 -27.33 -26.44
CA HIS A 43 2.82 -28.23 -27.60
C HIS A 43 2.24 -27.54 -28.84
N LEU A 44 2.41 -26.22 -28.97
CA LEU A 44 2.00 -25.46 -30.13
C LEU A 44 3.14 -25.44 -31.14
N ASP A 45 2.88 -25.92 -32.35
CA ASP A 45 3.84 -25.80 -33.45
C ASP A 45 3.90 -24.36 -33.96
N ARG A 46 5.13 -23.82 -34.02
CA ARG A 46 5.38 -22.45 -34.48
C ARG A 46 4.91 -22.27 -35.93
N ASN A 47 5.16 -23.23 -36.79
CA ASN A 47 4.82 -23.11 -38.21
C ASN A 47 3.31 -23.15 -38.42
N GLN A 48 2.58 -23.99 -37.68
CA GLN A 48 1.12 -23.96 -37.64
C GLN A 48 0.56 -22.61 -37.18
N CYS A 49 1.19 -21.96 -36.20
CA CYS A 49 0.74 -20.64 -35.72
C CYS A 49 0.82 -19.55 -36.79
N TYR A 50 1.75 -19.67 -37.75
CA TYR A 50 1.97 -18.70 -38.83
C TYR A 50 1.49 -19.20 -40.20
N ALA A 51 0.78 -20.33 -40.25
CA ALA A 51 0.34 -20.94 -41.51
C ALA A 51 -0.65 -20.03 -42.28
N ASN A 52 -1.52 -19.30 -41.57
CA ASN A 52 -2.42 -18.33 -42.17
C ASN A 52 -2.87 -17.24 -41.16
N MET A 53 -3.43 -16.15 -41.70
CA MET A 53 -3.89 -14.98 -40.93
C MET A 53 -4.94 -15.34 -39.87
N THR A 54 -5.80 -16.34 -40.15
CA THR A 54 -6.84 -16.78 -39.22
C THR A 54 -6.26 -17.51 -38.01
N ALA A 55 -5.34 -18.44 -38.23
CA ALA A 55 -4.65 -19.17 -37.16
C ALA A 55 -3.84 -18.20 -36.28
N GLU A 56 -3.12 -17.28 -36.92
CA GLU A 56 -2.38 -16.24 -36.23
C GLU A 56 -3.28 -15.34 -35.37
N LYS A 57 -4.40 -14.86 -35.93
CA LYS A 57 -5.37 -14.04 -35.20
C LYS A 57 -6.03 -14.80 -34.05
N ASN A 58 -6.30 -16.09 -34.19
CA ASN A 58 -6.96 -16.87 -33.15
C ASN A 58 -6.01 -17.24 -32.00
N LEU A 59 -4.73 -17.52 -32.32
CA LEU A 59 -3.76 -17.99 -31.33
C LEU A 59 -2.96 -16.87 -30.68
N ARG A 60 -2.71 -15.77 -31.40
CA ARG A 60 -1.73 -14.74 -31.00
C ARG A 60 -2.28 -13.32 -31.04
N ARG A 61 -3.62 -13.19 -30.98
CA ARG A 61 -4.41 -11.95 -30.96
C ARG A 61 -3.69 -10.84 -30.18
N PHE A 62 -2.88 -10.05 -30.89
CA PHE A 62 -2.02 -9.07 -30.23
C PHE A 62 -2.85 -7.84 -29.91
N GLU A 63 -2.99 -7.57 -28.63
CA GLU A 63 -3.54 -6.33 -28.11
C GLU A 63 -2.39 -5.50 -27.54
N LYS A 64 -2.34 -4.22 -27.91
CA LYS A 64 -1.27 -3.33 -27.46
C LYS A 64 -1.55 -2.98 -25.99
N PRO A 65 -0.57 -3.15 -25.08
CA PRO A 65 -0.76 -2.82 -23.67
C PRO A 65 -1.22 -1.36 -23.46
N GLU A 66 -2.27 -1.17 -22.67
CA GLU A 66 -2.87 0.13 -22.39
C GLU A 66 -2.16 0.88 -21.25
N ARG A 67 -1.44 1.94 -21.61
CA ARG A 67 -0.73 2.82 -20.66
C ARG A 67 -1.61 3.45 -19.57
N ARG A 68 -2.91 3.61 -19.84
CA ARG A 68 -3.86 4.21 -18.89
C ARG A 68 -4.18 3.27 -17.75
N ASN A 69 -4.05 1.97 -17.99
CA ASN A 69 -4.41 0.95 -17.04
C ASN A 69 -3.19 0.56 -16.22
N ARG A 70 -3.33 0.57 -14.89
CA ARG A 70 -2.19 0.36 -13.98
C ARG A 70 -1.55 -1.02 -14.15
N TRP A 71 -2.35 -2.05 -14.40
CA TRP A 71 -1.86 -3.43 -14.54
C TRP A 71 -1.45 -3.81 -15.96
N ASP A 72 -1.87 -3.03 -16.96
CA ASP A 72 -1.56 -3.25 -18.38
C ASP A 72 -0.62 -2.16 -18.96
N SER A 73 -0.11 -1.26 -18.10
CA SER A 73 0.85 -0.26 -18.53
C SER A 73 2.22 -0.92 -18.78
N PRO A 74 2.79 -0.78 -19.99
CA PRO A 74 4.07 -1.40 -20.31
C PRO A 74 5.21 -0.80 -19.48
N LEU A 75 6.00 -1.66 -18.83
CA LEU A 75 7.18 -1.25 -18.05
C LEU A 75 8.32 -0.71 -18.93
N PHE A 76 8.46 -1.28 -20.13
CA PHE A 76 9.42 -0.88 -21.16
C PHE A 76 8.83 -1.19 -22.56
N VAL A 77 9.33 -0.49 -23.58
CA VAL A 77 8.92 -0.69 -24.99
C VAL A 77 10.17 -0.82 -25.84
N LEU A 78 10.21 -1.88 -26.64
CA LEU A 78 11.30 -2.16 -27.58
C LEU A 78 10.83 -1.88 -29.01
N TRP A 79 11.72 -1.31 -29.84
CA TRP A 79 11.48 -1.13 -31.27
C TRP A 79 12.58 -1.85 -32.07
N PRO A 80 12.45 -3.16 -32.33
CA PRO A 80 13.51 -3.96 -32.96
C PRO A 80 13.92 -3.51 -34.36
N SER A 81 13.03 -2.80 -35.05
CA SER A 81 13.30 -2.20 -36.36
C SER A 81 14.17 -0.94 -36.29
N LYS A 82 14.25 -0.30 -35.12
CA LYS A 82 15.06 0.92 -34.87
C LYS A 82 16.27 0.61 -34.00
N ASP A 83 16.07 -0.25 -33.01
CA ASP A 83 17.03 -0.62 -31.98
C ASP A 83 17.41 -2.09 -32.15
N ARG A 84 18.71 -2.40 -32.24
CA ARG A 84 19.16 -3.80 -32.19
C ARG A 84 18.84 -4.39 -30.82
N ILE A 85 18.23 -5.57 -30.80
CA ILE A 85 17.98 -6.31 -29.57
C ILE A 85 19.29 -7.02 -29.17
N GLU A 86 20.04 -6.38 -28.28
CA GLU A 86 21.29 -6.93 -27.73
C GLU A 86 21.26 -6.88 -26.20
N GLN A 87 22.10 -7.70 -25.55
CA GLN A 87 22.18 -7.76 -24.08
C GLN A 87 22.55 -6.42 -23.43
N SER A 88 23.28 -5.58 -24.17
CA SER A 88 23.71 -4.21 -23.80
C SER A 88 22.70 -3.13 -24.19
N SER A 89 21.56 -3.48 -24.79
CA SER A 89 20.56 -2.48 -25.19
C SER A 89 19.97 -1.76 -23.98
N ALA A 90 19.72 -0.46 -24.11
CA ALA A 90 19.28 0.40 -23.01
C ALA A 90 18.02 -0.14 -22.30
N ALA A 91 17.07 -0.68 -23.07
CA ALA A 91 15.85 -1.26 -22.52
C ALA A 91 16.08 -2.57 -21.77
N VAL A 92 17.01 -3.44 -22.20
CA VAL A 92 17.37 -4.65 -21.45
C VAL A 92 18.08 -4.26 -20.15
N VAL A 93 19.01 -3.31 -20.20
CA VAL A 93 19.72 -2.81 -19.01
C VAL A 93 18.77 -2.16 -18.01
N ASP A 94 17.85 -1.31 -18.47
CA ASP A 94 16.81 -0.70 -17.61
C ASP A 94 15.89 -1.76 -17.00
N THR A 95 15.54 -2.80 -17.76
CA THR A 95 14.73 -3.93 -17.26
C THR A 95 15.47 -4.73 -16.20
N VAL A 96 16.74 -5.08 -16.44
CA VAL A 96 17.58 -5.82 -15.47
C VAL A 96 17.77 -4.99 -14.20
N SER A 97 18.07 -3.69 -14.35
CA SER A 97 18.17 -2.76 -13.23
C SER A 97 16.86 -2.74 -12.44
N TYR A 98 15.71 -2.60 -13.11
CA TYR A 98 14.41 -2.59 -12.45
C TYR A 98 14.09 -3.89 -11.70
N LEU A 99 14.41 -5.06 -12.28
CA LEU A 99 14.16 -6.37 -11.66
C LEU A 99 15.10 -6.68 -10.48
N THR A 100 16.30 -6.10 -10.47
CA THR A 100 17.35 -6.43 -9.50
C THR A 100 17.58 -5.34 -8.46
N LYS A 101 17.09 -4.12 -8.69
CA LYS A 101 17.14 -3.02 -7.73
C LYS A 101 16.45 -3.46 -6.44
N LYS A 102 17.21 -3.51 -5.34
CA LYS A 102 16.63 -3.65 -4.01
C LYS A 102 15.79 -2.40 -3.74
N VAL A 103 14.48 -2.60 -3.62
CA VAL A 103 13.55 -1.52 -3.34
C VAL A 103 13.73 -1.09 -1.89
N ASP A 104 14.52 -0.05 -1.69
CA ASP A 104 14.47 0.70 -0.44
C ASP A 104 13.11 1.38 -0.40
N SER A 105 12.34 1.14 0.66
CA SER A 105 10.97 1.64 0.90
C SER A 105 10.83 3.16 0.88
N LYS A 106 11.92 3.89 0.61
CA LYS A 106 12.01 5.35 0.50
C LYS A 106 12.01 5.86 -0.94
N SER A 107 12.32 5.06 -1.98
CA SER A 107 12.28 5.55 -3.36
C SER A 107 10.86 5.45 -3.91
N ARG A 108 10.25 6.62 -4.18
CA ARG A 108 8.98 6.73 -4.91
C ARG A 108 9.23 6.56 -6.40
N ASP A 109 9.77 5.41 -6.81
CA ASP A 109 9.94 5.12 -8.23
C ASP A 109 8.57 4.83 -8.86
N VAL A 110 8.23 5.60 -9.91
CA VAL A 110 6.95 5.54 -10.64
C VAL A 110 6.65 4.14 -11.21
N LYS A 111 7.69 3.33 -11.44
CA LYS A 111 7.55 1.96 -11.95
C LYS A 111 7.18 0.95 -10.86
N ILE A 112 7.40 1.26 -9.57
CA ILE A 112 7.10 0.36 -8.46
C ILE A 112 5.61 0.50 -8.10
N LEU A 113 4.85 -0.57 -8.34
CA LEU A 113 3.43 -0.63 -8.02
C LEU A 113 3.26 -0.55 -6.49
N GLN A 114 2.82 0.61 -5.98
CA GLN A 114 2.52 0.76 -4.56
C GLN A 114 1.38 -0.19 -4.16
N PRO A 115 1.54 -1.04 -3.13
CA PRO A 115 0.48 -1.95 -2.74
C PRO A 115 -0.79 -1.15 -2.41
N THR A 116 -1.88 -1.49 -3.08
CA THR A 116 -3.19 -0.88 -2.84
C THR A 116 -3.65 -1.24 -1.44
N ILE A 117 -4.49 -0.41 -0.82
CA ILE A 117 -5.04 -0.62 0.54
C ILE A 117 -5.64 -2.04 0.70
N ALA A 118 -6.26 -2.58 -0.35
CA ALA A 118 -6.82 -3.94 -0.37
C ALA A 118 -5.77 -5.08 -0.25
N THR A 119 -4.50 -4.80 -0.53
CA THR A 119 -3.40 -5.76 -0.47
C THR A 119 -2.41 -5.46 0.65
N GLN A 120 -2.62 -4.37 1.40
CA GLN A 120 -1.83 -4.09 2.59
C GLN A 120 -2.43 -4.86 3.76
N ASN A 121 -1.66 -5.79 4.32
CA ASN A 121 -2.02 -6.41 5.58
C ASN A 121 -2.12 -5.28 6.63
N ALA A 122 -3.22 -5.25 7.38
CA ALA A 122 -3.38 -4.34 8.50
C ALA A 122 -2.12 -4.43 9.36
N ARG A 123 -1.44 -3.31 9.60
CA ARG A 123 -0.28 -3.28 10.48
C ARG A 123 -0.75 -3.87 11.82
N LEU A 124 -0.13 -4.97 12.24
CA LEU A 124 -0.35 -5.49 13.58
C LEU A 124 0.14 -4.40 14.53
N SER A 125 -0.80 -3.70 15.17
CA SER A 125 -0.45 -2.80 16.26
C SER A 125 0.30 -3.64 17.29
N GLU A 126 1.46 -3.15 17.76
CA GLU A 126 2.18 -3.82 18.83
C GLU A 126 1.20 -3.99 20.02
N ALA A 127 1.17 -5.17 20.63
CA ALA A 127 0.21 -5.50 21.69
C ALA A 127 0.23 -4.49 22.86
N ASN A 128 1.37 -3.81 23.03
CA ASN A 128 1.56 -2.77 24.01
C ASN A 128 0.72 -1.50 23.72
N THR A 129 0.58 -1.12 22.44
CA THR A 129 -0.09 0.13 22.05
C THR A 129 -1.57 0.13 22.38
N LEU A 130 -2.27 -1.00 22.15
CA LEU A 130 -3.71 -1.10 22.43
C LEU A 130 -3.98 -0.99 23.93
N TYR A 131 -3.15 -1.64 24.74
CA TYR A 131 -3.23 -1.55 26.20
C TYR A 131 -3.03 -0.11 26.70
N GLU A 132 -2.00 0.59 26.20
CA GLU A 132 -1.73 1.97 26.61
C GLU A 132 -2.85 2.94 26.17
N MET A 133 -3.48 2.69 25.01
CA MET A 133 -4.65 3.45 24.56
C MET A 133 -5.88 3.20 25.43
N ASP A 134 -6.15 1.93 25.77
CA ASP A 134 -7.28 1.57 26.63
C ASP A 134 -7.12 2.17 28.04
N ARG A 135 -5.91 2.11 28.58
CA ARG A 135 -5.58 2.73 29.86
C ARG A 135 -5.74 4.25 29.81
N ALA A 136 -5.16 4.91 28.80
CA ALA A 136 -5.23 6.35 28.62
C ALA A 136 -6.68 6.85 28.49
N THR A 137 -7.51 6.21 27.66
CA THR A 137 -8.91 6.61 27.48
C THR A 137 -9.73 6.42 28.76
N GLN A 138 -9.44 5.38 29.55
CA GLN A 138 -10.11 5.14 30.82
C GLN A 138 -9.76 6.17 31.89
N GLU A 139 -8.48 6.57 31.98
CA GLU A 139 -8.03 7.63 32.89
C GLU A 139 -8.73 8.96 32.57
N VAL A 140 -8.88 9.31 31.27
CA VAL A 140 -9.60 10.52 30.84
C VAL A 140 -11.08 10.46 31.20
N ILE A 141 -11.76 9.33 30.95
CA ILE A 141 -13.19 9.17 31.30
C ILE A 141 -13.41 9.30 32.80
N ASN A 142 -12.59 8.65 33.61
CA ASN A 142 -12.71 8.72 35.07
C ASN A 142 -12.58 10.16 35.58
N ALA A 143 -11.60 10.91 35.05
CA ALA A 143 -11.41 12.30 35.42
C ALA A 143 -12.55 13.22 34.96
N ILE A 144 -13.18 12.94 33.82
CA ILE A 144 -14.40 13.66 33.38
C ILE A 144 -15.56 13.40 34.34
N VAL A 145 -15.77 12.15 34.74
CA VAL A 145 -16.84 11.75 35.66
C VAL A 145 -16.62 12.35 37.04
N GLU A 146 -15.38 12.37 37.52
CA GLU A 146 -15.01 13.02 38.79
C GLU A 146 -15.29 14.52 38.73
N ALA A 147 -14.85 15.21 37.67
CA ALA A 147 -15.14 16.63 37.47
C ALA A 147 -16.66 16.91 37.40
N GLN A 148 -17.44 16.03 36.75
CA GLN A 148 -18.90 16.12 36.70
C GLN A 148 -19.56 15.93 38.06
N SER A 149 -19.03 15.03 38.89
CA SER A 149 -19.57 14.79 40.24
C SER A 149 -19.38 16.00 41.16
N GLN A 150 -18.29 16.74 41.00
CA GLN A 150 -17.98 17.94 41.79
C GLN A 150 -18.75 19.18 41.32
N ALA A 151 -19.17 19.21 40.05
CA ALA A 151 -19.78 20.39 39.43
C ALA A 151 -21.27 20.59 39.70
N LEU A 152 -21.92 19.77 40.56
CA LEU A 152 -23.33 19.94 40.97
C LEU A 152 -24.32 20.18 39.80
N GLY A 153 -24.04 19.63 38.61
CA GLY A 153 -24.89 19.75 37.42
C GLY A 153 -24.72 21.02 36.57
N GLY A 154 -23.71 21.86 36.85
CA GLY A 154 -23.36 23.03 36.04
C GLY A 154 -22.47 22.70 34.81
N PRO A 155 -22.33 23.61 33.84
CA PRO A 155 -21.41 23.46 32.71
C PRO A 155 -19.96 23.42 33.20
N ILE A 156 -19.18 22.48 32.67
CA ILE A 156 -17.81 22.21 33.12
C ILE A 156 -16.86 22.78 32.09
N SER A 157 -16.48 24.03 32.30
CA SER A 157 -15.41 24.65 31.54
C SER A 157 -14.10 24.46 32.30
N GLY A 158 -13.20 23.61 31.80
CA GLY A 158 -11.81 23.64 32.27
C GLY A 158 -11.24 22.37 32.91
N ILE A 159 -11.57 21.16 32.45
CA ILE A 159 -10.99 19.93 33.05
C ILE A 159 -9.50 19.84 32.70
N SER A 160 -8.63 20.06 33.67
CA SER A 160 -7.17 19.94 33.53
C SER A 160 -6.74 18.50 33.80
N LEU A 161 -6.41 17.74 32.75
CA LEU A 161 -6.10 16.31 32.83
C LEU A 161 -4.62 16.00 33.12
N GLY A 162 -3.80 17.00 33.42
CA GLY A 162 -2.37 16.86 33.73
C GLY A 162 -1.49 17.90 33.03
N GLN A 163 -0.18 17.88 33.33
CA GLN A 163 0.79 18.81 32.73
C GLN A 163 0.91 18.53 31.22
N ASN A 164 0.54 19.50 30.38
CA ASN A 164 0.59 19.48 28.90
C ASN A 164 -0.51 18.71 28.15
N LEU A 165 -1.72 18.58 28.72
CA LEU A 165 -2.90 18.08 27.99
C LEU A 165 -3.88 19.21 27.66
N PRO A 166 -4.57 19.16 26.50
CA PRO A 166 -5.58 20.15 26.16
C PRO A 166 -6.70 20.15 27.20
N THR A 167 -7.19 21.33 27.54
CA THR A 167 -8.33 21.47 28.45
C THR A 167 -9.60 20.97 27.76
N ILE A 168 -10.41 20.16 28.45
CA ILE A 168 -11.72 19.76 27.93
C ILE A 168 -12.75 20.83 28.34
N SER A 169 -13.48 21.34 27.35
CA SER A 169 -14.64 22.19 27.57
C SER A 169 -15.91 21.39 27.29
N ILE A 170 -16.69 21.11 28.33
CA ILE A 170 -17.93 20.35 28.23
C ILE A 170 -19.09 21.29 28.55
N GLN A 171 -19.82 21.70 27.51
CA GLN A 171 -20.96 22.62 27.66
C GLN A 171 -22.21 21.96 28.26
N ARG A 172 -22.36 20.62 28.12
CA ARG A 172 -23.49 19.83 28.63
C ARG A 172 -23.02 18.63 29.45
N ALA A 173 -23.72 18.24 30.51
CA ALA A 173 -23.39 17.01 31.22
C ALA A 173 -23.47 15.79 30.25
N VAL A 174 -22.34 15.11 30.04
CA VAL A 174 -22.23 13.94 29.16
C VAL A 174 -22.37 12.69 30.02
N GLY A 175 -23.36 11.86 29.73
CA GLY A 175 -23.59 10.62 30.48
C GLY A 175 -22.49 9.57 30.25
N LEU A 176 -22.29 8.69 31.24
CA LEU A 176 -21.41 7.52 31.12
C LEU A 176 -21.66 6.66 29.87
N PRO A 177 -22.92 6.41 29.43
CA PRO A 177 -23.18 5.64 28.21
C PRO A 177 -22.63 6.32 26.94
N GLU A 178 -22.71 7.65 26.87
CA GLU A 178 -22.22 8.44 25.74
C GLU A 178 -20.68 8.45 25.70
N LEU A 179 -20.02 8.65 26.85
CA LEU A 179 -18.55 8.55 26.97
C LEU A 179 -18.03 7.16 26.56
N ARG A 180 -18.74 6.09 26.96
CA ARG A 180 -18.39 4.71 26.55
C ARG A 180 -18.59 4.49 25.04
N SER A 181 -19.63 5.09 24.45
CA SER A 181 -19.85 5.05 23.00
C SER A 181 -18.73 5.76 22.25
N LEU A 182 -18.39 6.99 22.66
CA LEU A 182 -17.30 7.79 22.08
C LEU A 182 -15.95 7.06 22.20
N ARG A 183 -15.66 6.42 23.35
CA ARG A 183 -14.46 5.59 23.50
C ARG A 183 -14.42 4.45 22.48
N ARG A 184 -15.51 3.70 22.30
CA ARG A 184 -15.57 2.60 21.33
C ARG A 184 -15.35 3.09 19.90
N THR A 185 -15.94 4.24 19.54
CA THR A 185 -15.75 4.86 18.23
C THR A 185 -14.31 5.31 18.02
N PHE A 186 -13.71 5.95 19.02
CA PHE A 186 -12.30 6.36 18.98
C PHE A 186 -11.35 5.17 18.80
N ILE A 187 -11.49 4.11 19.58
CA ILE A 187 -10.65 2.89 19.47
C ILE A 187 -10.82 2.26 18.09
N LYS A 188 -12.04 2.22 17.55
CA LYS A 188 -12.30 1.72 16.20
C LYS A 188 -11.63 2.58 15.12
N LEU A 189 -11.72 3.91 15.22
CA LEU A 189 -11.14 4.84 14.25
C LEU A 189 -9.60 4.79 14.26
N THR A 190 -9.01 4.73 15.43
CA THR A 190 -7.55 4.66 15.60
C THR A 190 -6.98 3.30 15.17
N GLY A 191 -7.69 2.20 15.44
CA GLY A 191 -7.33 0.88 14.93
C GLY A 191 -7.48 0.72 13.40
N GLN A 192 -8.37 1.48 12.76
CA GLN A 192 -8.54 1.49 11.30
C GLN A 192 -7.57 2.44 10.58
N SER A 193 -7.17 3.52 11.25
CA SER A 193 -6.21 4.50 10.72
C SER A 193 -4.83 3.90 10.46
N SER A 194 -4.51 2.73 11.03
CA SER A 194 -3.30 1.94 10.74
C SER A 194 -3.17 1.48 9.28
N LEU A 195 -4.22 1.62 8.46
CA LEU A 195 -4.24 1.24 7.04
C LEU A 195 -3.84 2.37 6.07
N SER A 196 -3.89 3.65 6.46
CA SER A 196 -3.52 4.78 5.58
C SER A 196 -3.16 6.09 6.31
N GLY A 197 -3.21 6.13 7.64
CA GLY A 197 -2.93 7.31 8.46
C GLY A 197 -1.62 7.24 9.24
N PRO A 198 -1.30 8.30 10.02
CA PRO A 198 -0.20 8.30 10.98
C PRO A 198 -0.28 7.08 11.90
N PRO A 199 0.86 6.52 12.33
CA PRO A 199 0.86 5.37 13.23
C PRO A 199 0.11 5.69 14.53
N PRO A 200 -0.54 4.69 15.16
CA PRO A 200 -1.14 4.87 16.48
C PRO A 200 -0.06 5.34 17.48
N PRO A 201 -0.43 6.15 18.47
CA PRO A 201 0.51 6.69 19.45
C PRO A 201 1.06 5.55 20.31
N SER A 202 2.38 5.43 20.42
CA SER A 202 3.04 4.45 21.30
C SER A 202 2.91 4.80 22.78
N ASP A 203 2.74 6.09 23.08
CA ASP A 203 2.87 6.63 24.43
C ASP A 203 1.50 6.96 25.02
N THR A 204 1.34 6.70 26.32
CA THR A 204 0.12 7.00 27.10
C THR A 204 -0.29 8.46 27.00
N ASP A 205 0.64 9.39 27.17
CA ASP A 205 0.36 10.83 27.14
C ASP A 205 -0.08 11.29 25.75
N SER A 206 0.52 10.73 24.70
CA SER A 206 0.13 10.98 23.30
C SER A 206 -1.26 10.43 23.00
N ALA A 207 -1.61 9.24 23.53
CA ALA A 207 -2.95 8.68 23.44
C ALA A 207 -3.99 9.52 24.18
N LYS A 208 -3.66 10.04 25.38
CA LYS A 208 -4.51 10.99 26.11
C LYS A 208 -4.79 12.24 25.31
N ARG A 209 -3.76 12.89 24.74
CA ARG A 209 -3.92 14.08 23.89
C ARG A 209 -4.87 13.82 22.73
N MET A 210 -4.67 12.72 22.00
CA MET A 210 -5.47 12.38 20.83
C MET A 210 -6.93 12.11 21.18
N PHE A 211 -7.18 11.44 22.30
CA PHE A 211 -8.55 11.19 22.76
C PHE A 211 -9.23 12.47 23.25
N VAL A 212 -8.50 13.33 23.96
CA VAL A 212 -8.98 14.66 24.37
C VAL A 212 -9.36 15.53 23.17
N ASP A 213 -8.50 15.57 22.14
CA ASP A 213 -8.78 16.30 20.90
C ASP A 213 -10.02 15.75 20.19
N TYR A 214 -10.18 14.42 20.17
CA TYR A 214 -11.38 13.78 19.63
C TYR A 214 -12.64 14.19 20.41
N LEU A 215 -12.59 14.14 21.74
CA LEU A 215 -13.71 14.59 22.59
C LEU A 215 -14.04 16.07 22.37
N ASN A 216 -13.04 16.95 22.27
CA ASN A 216 -13.26 18.36 21.99
C ASN A 216 -13.89 18.60 20.60
N ARG A 217 -13.63 17.75 19.61
CA ARG A 217 -14.29 17.82 18.28
C ARG A 217 -15.75 17.35 18.34
N GLU A 218 -16.01 16.24 19.00
CA GLU A 218 -17.36 15.65 19.08
C GLU A 218 -18.28 16.40 20.06
N LEU A 219 -17.72 16.94 21.15
CA LEU A 219 -18.47 17.63 22.20
C LEU A 219 -18.42 19.15 22.08
N GLY A 220 -17.42 19.71 21.37
CA GLY A 220 -17.29 21.16 21.13
C GLY A 220 -18.03 21.67 19.89
N THR A 221 -18.69 20.81 19.13
CA THR A 221 -19.45 21.16 17.91
C THR A 221 -20.93 21.48 18.16
N VAL A 222 -21.28 21.92 19.37
CA VAL A 222 -22.61 22.46 19.69
C VAL A 222 -22.46 23.80 20.40
#